data_AF-A0A2G5QR80-F1
#
_entry.id   AF-A0A2G5QR80-F1
#
_cell.length_a   1.000
_cell.length_b   1.000
_cell.length_c   1.000
_cell.angle_alpha   90.00
_cell.angle_beta   90.00
_cell.angle_gamma   90.00
#
_symmetry.space_group_name_H-M   'P 1'
#
loop_
_entity.id
_entity.type
_entity.pdbx_description
1 polymer ?
#
loop_
_entity_poly.entity_id
_entity_poly.type
_entity_poly.pdbx_seq_one_letter_code
_entity_poly.pdbx_strand_id
1 'polypeptide(L)'
;MTPSLPDILVGNFMCMADPGPPEQQGEFLAGKVGLVALLSLLAAQEAERGAAARVDENTLIRAALAEAAADYGLEVAGLPSTDEVTISSLDRVNAAVRTALIGLHEAVEARNDTARHHAILRLYVKMADLRRLDLPPLPAR
;
A
#
# COMPACT_ATOMS: atom_id res chain seq x y z
N MET A 1 -10.19 8.47 -8.44
CA MET A 1 -9.28 7.35 -8.76
C MET A 1 -7.91 7.71 -8.19
N THR A 2 -7.27 6.76 -7.52
CA THR A 2 -5.86 6.89 -7.11
C THR A 2 -4.99 6.39 -8.27
N PRO A 3 -4.04 7.19 -8.79
CA PRO A 3 -3.22 6.77 -9.92
C PRO A 3 -2.36 5.56 -9.58
N SER A 4 -2.21 4.64 -10.53
CA SER A 4 -1.32 3.49 -10.38
C SER A 4 0.15 3.91 -10.54
N LEU A 5 1.07 3.05 -10.08
CA LEU A 5 2.50 3.26 -10.25
C LEU A 5 2.91 3.48 -11.73
N PRO A 6 2.42 2.67 -12.70
CA PRO A 6 2.61 2.97 -14.13
C PRO A 6 2.10 4.35 -14.56
N ASP A 7 0.93 4.77 -14.08
CA ASP A 7 0.36 6.08 -14.44
C ASP A 7 1.29 7.23 -14.00
N ILE A 8 1.87 7.12 -12.81
CA ILE A 8 2.83 8.10 -12.27
C ILE A 8 4.10 8.15 -13.14
N LEU A 9 4.66 6.99 -13.48
CA LEU A 9 5.90 6.90 -14.26
C LEU A 9 5.71 7.40 -15.70
N VAL A 10 4.57 7.09 -16.32
CA VAL A 10 4.21 7.62 -17.65
C VAL A 10 4.02 9.14 -17.56
N GLY A 11 3.36 9.64 -16.53
CA GLY A 11 3.20 11.08 -16.30
C GLY A 11 4.55 11.81 -16.13
N ASN A 12 5.47 11.24 -15.35
CA ASN A 12 6.84 11.74 -15.20
C ASN A 12 7.57 11.83 -16.55
N PHE A 13 7.46 10.78 -17.38
CA PHE A 13 8.03 10.78 -18.72
C PHE A 13 7.43 11.87 -19.60
N MET A 14 6.09 11.96 -19.68
CA MET A 14 5.41 12.97 -20.50
C MET A 14 5.76 14.40 -20.06
N CYS A 15 5.95 14.63 -18.76
CA CYS A 15 6.37 15.91 -18.21
C CYS A 15 7.77 16.36 -18.69
N MET A 16 8.62 15.40 -19.06
CA MET A 16 9.99 15.61 -19.49
C MET A 16 10.20 15.47 -21.01
N ALA A 17 9.23 14.87 -21.72
CA ALA A 17 9.35 14.54 -23.13
C ALA A 17 9.51 15.77 -24.03
N ASP A 18 8.78 16.85 -23.74
CA ASP A 18 8.86 18.09 -24.50
C ASP A 18 9.57 19.20 -23.70
N PRO A 19 10.54 19.90 -24.31
CA PRO A 19 11.12 21.09 -23.70
C PRO A 19 10.05 22.18 -23.59
N GLY A 20 9.95 22.77 -22.41
CA GLY A 20 9.08 23.92 -22.20
C GLY A 20 9.57 25.17 -22.95
N PRO A 21 8.75 26.21 -23.04
CA PRO A 21 9.15 27.50 -23.60
C PRO A 21 10.44 28.06 -22.95
N PRO A 22 11.23 28.90 -23.64
CA PRO A 22 12.47 29.46 -23.11
C PRO A 22 12.32 30.16 -21.75
N GLU A 23 11.18 30.81 -21.51
CA GLU A 23 10.84 31.46 -20.23
C GLU A 23 10.66 30.49 -19.05
N GLN A 24 10.49 29.18 -19.30
CA GLN A 24 10.41 28.13 -18.28
C GLN A 24 11.76 27.47 -18.00
N GLN A 25 12.85 27.94 -18.64
CA GLN A 25 14.20 27.43 -18.39
C GLN A 25 14.77 27.97 -17.07
N GLY A 26 15.81 27.33 -16.54
CA GLY A 26 16.43 27.71 -15.27
C GLY A 26 15.73 27.10 -14.05
N GLU A 27 15.37 27.92 -13.06
CA GLU A 27 14.86 27.47 -11.75
C GLU A 27 13.58 26.63 -11.86
N PHE A 28 12.65 27.01 -12.74
CA PHE A 28 11.41 26.26 -12.93
C PHE A 28 11.68 24.85 -13.49
N LEU A 29 12.54 24.74 -14.51
CA LEU A 29 12.96 23.46 -15.05
C LEU A 29 13.71 22.62 -14.00
N ALA A 30 14.57 23.23 -13.19
CA ALA A 30 15.26 22.54 -12.09
C ALA A 30 14.25 22.01 -11.05
N GLY A 31 13.23 22.79 -10.69
CA GLY A 31 12.14 22.36 -9.82
C GLY A 31 11.33 21.20 -10.41
N LYS A 32 11.00 21.28 -11.71
CA LYS A 32 10.30 20.21 -12.44
C LYS A 32 11.11 18.90 -12.41
N VAL A 33 12.41 18.97 -12.73
CA VAL A 33 13.32 17.82 -12.66
C VAL A 33 13.40 17.26 -11.24
N GLY A 34 13.49 18.12 -10.23
CA GLY A 34 13.52 17.72 -8.82
C GLY A 34 12.27 16.94 -8.40
N LEU A 35 11.08 17.39 -8.82
CA LEU A 35 9.82 16.67 -8.55
C LEU A 35 9.74 15.34 -9.28
N VAL A 36 10.13 15.29 -10.56
CA VAL A 36 10.17 14.03 -11.33
C VAL A 36 11.15 13.04 -10.69
N ALA A 37 12.32 13.48 -10.25
CA ALA A 37 13.29 12.65 -9.55
C ALA A 37 12.73 12.12 -8.21
N LEU A 38 12.11 12.99 -7.41
CA LEU A 38 11.45 12.60 -6.16
C LEU A 38 10.37 11.54 -6.38
N LEU A 39 9.45 11.77 -7.33
CA LEU A 39 8.38 10.83 -7.65
C LEU A 39 8.93 9.50 -8.18
N SER A 40 10.03 9.53 -8.92
CA SER A 40 10.69 8.32 -9.44
C SER A 40 11.35 7.50 -8.32
N LEU A 41 11.91 8.15 -7.30
CA LEU A 41 12.44 7.48 -6.10
C LEU A 41 11.33 6.86 -5.25
N LEU A 42 10.21 7.57 -5.07
CA LEU A 42 9.04 7.03 -4.36
C LEU A 42 8.42 5.86 -5.14
N ALA A 43 8.38 5.95 -6.46
CA ALA A 43 7.93 4.89 -7.34
C ALA A 43 8.81 3.63 -7.22
N ALA A 44 10.13 3.79 -7.13
CA ALA A 44 11.05 2.68 -6.90
C ALA A 44 10.80 1.99 -5.55
N GLN A 45 10.54 2.77 -4.49
CA GLN A 45 10.18 2.20 -3.18
C GLN A 45 8.87 1.40 -3.26
N GLU A 46 7.84 1.92 -3.93
CA GLU A 46 6.57 1.21 -4.09
C GLU A 46 6.72 -0.08 -4.92
N ALA A 47 7.57 -0.08 -5.95
CA ALA A 47 7.82 -1.25 -6.79
C ALA A 47 8.41 -2.43 -6.00
N GLU A 48 9.42 -2.16 -5.16
CA GLU A 48 10.13 -3.21 -4.43
C GLU A 48 9.52 -3.47 -3.05
N ARG A 49 9.40 -2.44 -2.21
CA ARG A 49 8.87 -2.58 -0.84
C ARG A 49 7.36 -2.72 -0.83
N GLY A 50 6.65 -2.06 -1.74
CA GLY A 50 5.20 -2.13 -1.79
C GLY A 50 4.68 -3.54 -2.12
N ALA A 51 5.40 -4.30 -2.94
CA ALA A 51 5.06 -5.70 -3.22
C ALA A 51 5.27 -6.59 -1.99
N ALA A 52 6.43 -6.50 -1.36
CA ALA A 52 6.74 -7.23 -0.13
C ALA A 52 5.75 -6.90 1.00
N ALA A 53 5.44 -5.62 1.19
CA ALA A 53 4.47 -5.16 2.17
C ALA A 53 3.06 -5.78 1.97
N ARG A 54 2.61 -5.94 0.71
CA ARG A 54 1.33 -6.61 0.41
C ARG A 54 1.34 -8.09 0.77
N VAL A 55 2.44 -8.79 0.50
CA VAL A 55 2.60 -10.20 0.86
C VAL A 55 2.58 -10.38 2.38
N ASP A 56 3.35 -9.55 3.09
CA ASP A 56 3.42 -9.57 4.55
C ASP A 56 2.06 -9.25 5.17
N GLU A 57 1.40 -8.20 4.68
CA GLU A 57 0.07 -7.81 5.12
C GLU A 57 -0.95 -8.92 4.90
N ASN A 58 -1.00 -9.51 3.70
CA ASN A 58 -1.92 -10.61 3.38
C ASN A 58 -1.69 -11.81 4.31
N THR A 59 -0.43 -12.13 4.60
CA THR A 59 -0.05 -13.21 5.51
C THR A 59 -0.51 -12.93 6.94
N LEU A 60 -0.22 -11.73 7.46
CA LEU A 60 -0.57 -11.34 8.83
C LEU A 60 -2.09 -11.30 9.05
N ILE A 61 -2.84 -10.76 8.09
CA ILE A 61 -4.29 -10.72 8.18
C ILE A 61 -4.88 -12.14 8.15
N ARG A 62 -4.38 -13.01 7.27
CA ARG A 62 -4.82 -14.41 7.21
C ARG A 62 -4.56 -15.16 8.50
N ALA A 63 -3.40 -14.95 9.12
CA ALA A 63 -3.09 -15.54 10.42
C ALA A 63 -4.09 -15.09 11.49
N ALA A 64 -4.38 -13.78 11.58
CA ALA A 64 -5.36 -13.25 12.52
C ALA A 64 -6.78 -13.80 12.28
N LEU A 65 -7.19 -13.94 11.02
CA LEU A 65 -8.47 -14.54 10.65
C LEU A 65 -8.53 -16.03 11.00
N ALA A 66 -7.46 -16.78 10.75
CA ALA A 66 -7.38 -18.21 11.07
C ALA A 66 -7.43 -18.46 12.59
N GLU A 67 -6.71 -17.67 13.38
CA GLU A 67 -6.75 -17.74 14.85
C GLU A 67 -8.15 -17.46 15.42
N ALA A 68 -8.90 -16.53 14.80
CA ALA A 68 -10.24 -16.18 15.23
C ALA A 68 -11.35 -17.05 14.61
N ALA A 69 -11.02 -17.93 13.67
CA ALA A 69 -12.02 -18.60 12.83
C ALA A 69 -13.02 -19.45 13.64
N ALA A 70 -12.53 -20.25 14.60
CA ALA A 70 -13.39 -21.09 15.43
C ALA A 70 -14.27 -20.26 16.37
N ASP A 71 -13.69 -19.24 17.01
CA ASP A 71 -14.39 -18.40 17.99
C ASP A 71 -15.50 -17.57 17.33
N TYR A 72 -15.28 -17.10 16.09
CA TYR A 72 -16.17 -16.17 15.40
C TYR A 72 -16.94 -16.79 14.23
N GLY A 73 -16.73 -18.08 13.93
CA GLY A 73 -17.40 -18.78 12.83
C GLY A 73 -17.01 -18.26 11.44
N LEU A 74 -15.74 -17.89 11.25
CA LEU A 74 -15.25 -17.30 9.99
C LEU A 74 -14.93 -18.38 8.96
N GLU A 75 -15.32 -18.14 7.71
CA GLU A 75 -14.91 -18.98 6.57
C GLU A 75 -13.65 -18.42 5.91
N VAL A 76 -12.47 -18.86 6.37
CA VAL A 76 -11.17 -18.40 5.85
C VAL A 76 -10.81 -19.05 4.50
N ALA A 77 -11.35 -20.25 4.23
CA ALA A 77 -11.07 -21.01 3.01
C ALA A 77 -11.62 -20.36 1.73
N GLY A 78 -12.64 -19.51 1.83
CA GLY A 78 -13.22 -18.78 0.70
C GLY A 78 -12.40 -17.57 0.22
N LEU A 79 -11.31 -17.22 0.92
CA LEU A 79 -10.46 -16.10 0.55
C LEU A 79 -9.61 -16.44 -0.69
N PRO A 80 -9.39 -15.48 -1.60
CA PRO A 80 -8.68 -15.70 -2.87
C PRO A 80 -7.26 -16.25 -2.65
N SER A 81 -6.76 -17.10 -3.57
CA SER A 81 -5.41 -17.66 -3.46
C SER A 81 -4.31 -16.59 -3.58
N THR A 82 -3.15 -16.89 -2.99
CA THR A 82 -1.90 -16.10 -3.10
C THR A 82 -0.89 -16.69 -4.09
N ASP A 83 -1.28 -17.69 -4.90
CA ASP A 83 -0.37 -18.36 -5.84
C ASP A 83 0.13 -17.42 -6.94
N GLU A 84 -0.72 -16.47 -7.34
CA GLU A 84 -0.35 -15.43 -8.30
C GLU A 84 0.24 -14.23 -7.56
N VAL A 85 1.46 -13.82 -7.94
CA VAL A 85 2.24 -12.77 -7.27
C VAL A 85 2.38 -11.48 -8.10
N THR A 86 1.44 -11.23 -9.01
CA THR A 86 1.38 -9.95 -9.73
C THR A 86 0.88 -8.84 -8.79
N ILE A 87 1.24 -7.57 -9.02
CA ILE A 87 0.78 -6.48 -8.15
C ILE A 87 -0.75 -6.40 -8.09
N SER A 88 -1.41 -6.60 -9.23
CA SER A 88 -2.87 -6.61 -9.32
C SER A 88 -3.52 -7.81 -8.60
N SER A 89 -2.90 -9.00 -8.63
CA SER A 89 -3.39 -10.13 -7.84
C SER A 89 -3.21 -9.88 -6.35
N LEU A 90 -2.06 -9.34 -5.94
CA LEU A 90 -1.77 -8.98 -4.55
C LEU A 90 -2.75 -7.92 -4.03
N ASP A 91 -3.07 -6.90 -4.82
CA ASP A 91 -4.07 -5.87 -4.47
C ASP A 91 -5.47 -6.45 -4.29
N ARG A 92 -5.89 -7.33 -5.22
CA ARG A 92 -7.19 -8.02 -5.14
C ARG A 92 -7.28 -8.91 -3.90
N VAL A 93 -6.22 -9.67 -3.59
CA VAL A 93 -6.16 -10.48 -2.37
C VAL A 93 -6.21 -9.58 -1.14
N ASN A 94 -5.43 -8.51 -1.13
CA ASN A 94 -5.36 -7.55 -0.02
C ASN A 94 -6.72 -6.93 0.28
N ALA A 95 -7.45 -6.49 -0.75
CA ALA A 95 -8.79 -5.96 -0.60
C ALA A 95 -9.74 -7.00 0.03
N ALA A 96 -9.70 -8.25 -0.45
CA ALA A 96 -10.55 -9.31 0.09
C ALA A 96 -10.26 -9.62 1.57
N VAL A 97 -8.98 -9.77 1.94
CA VAL A 97 -8.61 -10.08 3.33
C VAL A 97 -8.85 -8.90 4.27
N ARG A 98 -8.69 -7.65 3.82
CA ARG A 98 -9.02 -6.46 4.61
C ARG A 98 -10.52 -6.36 4.88
N THR A 99 -11.36 -6.65 3.89
CA THR A 99 -12.82 -6.72 4.10
C THR A 99 -13.19 -7.77 5.14
N ALA A 100 -12.56 -8.96 5.09
CA ALA A 100 -12.76 -9.99 6.11
C ALA A 100 -12.29 -9.54 7.51
N LEU A 101 -11.15 -8.84 7.59
CA LEU A 101 -10.64 -8.29 8.86
C LEU A 101 -11.58 -7.23 9.45
N ILE A 102 -12.19 -6.38 8.62
CA ILE A 102 -13.21 -5.42 9.06
C ILE A 102 -14.39 -6.17 9.66
N GLY A 103 -14.92 -7.19 8.97
CA GLY A 103 -16.03 -8.00 9.50
C GLY A 103 -15.69 -8.72 10.81
N LEU A 104 -14.47 -9.23 10.95
CA LEU A 104 -14.00 -9.76 12.24
C LEU A 104 -13.97 -8.67 13.31
N HIS A 105 -13.46 -7.48 12.99
CA HIS A 105 -13.36 -6.41 13.96
C HIS A 105 -14.73 -5.95 14.47
N GLU A 106 -15.70 -5.82 13.56
CA GLU A 106 -17.11 -5.53 13.91
C GLU A 106 -17.69 -6.60 14.85
N ALA A 107 -17.43 -7.88 14.59
CA ALA A 107 -17.91 -8.98 15.44
C ALA A 107 -17.24 -9.00 16.82
N VAL A 108 -15.94 -8.68 16.88
CA VAL A 108 -15.16 -8.53 18.11
C VAL A 108 -15.71 -7.40 18.98
N GLU A 109 -16.01 -6.25 18.36
CA GLU A 109 -16.62 -5.10 19.04
C GLU A 109 -18.02 -5.44 19.56
N ALA A 110 -18.85 -6.10 18.75
CA ALA A 110 -20.20 -6.52 19.16
C ALA A 110 -20.19 -7.45 20.38
N ARG A 111 -19.15 -8.28 20.54
CA ARG A 111 -18.97 -9.19 21.69
C ARG A 111 -18.22 -8.56 22.86
N ASN A 112 -17.75 -7.32 22.73
CA ASN A 112 -16.87 -6.66 23.70
C ASN A 112 -15.59 -7.48 24.02
N ASP A 113 -15.05 -8.20 23.03
CA ASP A 113 -13.79 -8.93 23.19
C ASP A 113 -12.61 -7.95 23.12
N THR A 114 -12.33 -7.33 24.27
CA THR A 114 -11.30 -6.31 24.40
C THR A 114 -9.90 -6.84 24.06
N ALA A 115 -9.60 -8.10 24.36
CA ALA A 115 -8.29 -8.68 24.08
C ALA A 115 -8.04 -8.74 22.56
N ARG A 116 -9.03 -9.21 21.80
CA ARG A 116 -8.93 -9.31 20.33
C ARG A 116 -9.01 -7.95 19.66
N HIS A 117 -9.83 -7.04 20.17
CA HIS A 117 -9.90 -5.66 19.68
C HIS A 117 -8.51 -5.02 19.69
N HIS A 118 -7.80 -5.07 20.83
CA HIS A 118 -6.44 -4.52 20.92
C HIS A 118 -5.43 -5.26 20.02
N ALA A 119 -5.61 -6.56 19.79
CA ALA A 119 -4.78 -7.31 18.84
C ALA A 119 -4.96 -6.81 17.40
N ILE A 120 -6.20 -6.56 16.99
CA ILE A 120 -6.53 -6.00 15.66
C ILE A 120 -6.00 -4.58 15.52
N LEU A 121 -6.12 -3.73 16.56
CA LEU A 121 -5.55 -2.39 16.53
C LEU A 121 -4.02 -2.40 16.35
N ARG A 122 -3.30 -3.30 17.04
CA ARG A 122 -1.85 -3.47 16.84
C ARG A 122 -1.51 -3.95 15.43
N LEU A 123 -2.35 -4.81 14.85
CA LEU A 123 -2.20 -5.24 13.47
C LEU A 123 -2.35 -4.06 12.50
N TYR A 124 -3.33 -3.16 12.70
CA TYR A 124 -3.47 -1.95 11.88
C TYR A 124 -2.26 -1.03 11.95
N VAL A 125 -1.67 -0.84 13.13
CA VAL A 125 -0.42 -0.06 13.29
C VAL A 125 0.70 -0.71 12.47
N LYS A 126 0.89 -2.02 12.60
CA LYS A 126 1.91 -2.75 11.83
C LYS A 126 1.69 -2.63 10.32
N MET A 127 0.44 -2.72 9.86
CA MET A 127 0.10 -2.54 8.44
C MET A 127 0.43 -1.13 7.95
N ALA A 128 0.18 -0.10 8.77
CA ALA A 128 0.53 1.27 8.46
C ALA A 128 2.06 1.46 8.35
N ASP A 129 2.82 0.88 9.27
CA ASP A 129 4.29 0.93 9.25
C ASP A 129 4.87 0.28 7.99
N LEU A 130 4.34 -0.88 7.58
CA LEU A 130 4.76 -1.56 6.35
C LEU A 130 4.58 -0.71 5.10
N ARG A 131 3.56 0.16 5.08
CA ARG A 131 3.20 1.01 3.94
C ARG A 131 3.90 2.36 3.95
N ARG A 132 4.77 2.63 4.93
CA ARG A 132 5.46 3.91 5.03
C ARG A 132 6.47 4.07 3.91
N LEU A 133 6.33 5.14 3.13
CA LEU A 133 7.36 5.60 2.20
C LEU A 133 8.31 6.55 2.92
N ASP A 134 9.61 6.39 2.69
CA ASP A 134 10.62 7.26 3.28
C ASP A 134 10.96 8.36 2.26
N LEU A 135 10.76 9.62 2.65
CA LEU A 135 11.08 10.75 1.79
C LEU A 135 12.61 10.82 1.60
N PRO A 136 13.11 10.84 0.35
CA PRO A 136 14.53 11.07 0.12
C PRO A 136 14.92 12.48 0.58
N PRO A 137 16.19 12.72 0.91
CA PRO A 137 16.66 14.05 1.27
C PRO A 137 16.38 14.98 0.09
N LEU A 138 15.59 16.04 0.35
CA LEU A 138 15.31 17.03 -0.67
C LEU A 138 16.59 17.84 -0.93
N PRO A 139 16.94 18.12 -2.20
CA PRO A 139 18.09 18.97 -2.49
C PRO A 139 17.91 20.32 -1.77
N ALA A 140 18.97 20.75 -1.06
CA ALA A 140 18.99 22.06 -0.43
C ALA A 140 18.78 23.12 -1.51
N ARG A 141 17.92 24.11 -1.22
CA ARG A 141 17.75 25.30 -2.06
C ARG A 141 19.01 26.13 -2.08
#